data_AF-A0A9P5WWR2-F1
#
_entry.id   AF-A0A9P5WWR2-F1
#
_cell.length_a   1.000
_cell.length_b   1.000
_cell.length_c   1.000
_cell.angle_alpha   90.00
_cell.angle_beta   90.00
_cell.angle_gamma   90.00
#
_symmetry.space_group_name_H-M   'P 1'
#
loop_
_entity.id
_entity.type
_entity.pdbx_description
1 polymer ?
#
loop_
_entity_poly.entity_id
_entity_poly.type
_entity_poly.pdbx_seq_one_letter_code
_entity_poly.pdbx_strand_id
1 'polypeptide(L)' 'IPLKLVKWTESFLSNREVAIYLDGVRGEMKPVTNGILQGSPTSPILAAFYSAGLLDL' A
#
# COMPACT_ATOMS: atom_id res chain seq x y z
N ILE A 1 -17.14 -8.49 6.12
CA ILE A 1 -16.41 -8.07 4.90
C ILE A 1 -16.20 -9.30 4.01
N PRO A 2 -16.41 -9.23 2.69
CA PRO A 2 -16.17 -10.36 1.77
C PRO A 2 -14.73 -10.90 1.87
N LEU A 3 -14.56 -12.22 2.01
CA LEU A 3 -13.24 -12.85 2.18
C LEU A 3 -12.27 -12.55 1.03
N LYS A 4 -12.80 -12.43 -0.19
CA LYS A 4 -11.99 -12.07 -1.38
C LYS A 4 -11.34 -10.69 -1.22
N LEU A 5 -12.06 -9.71 -0.65
CA LEU A 5 -11.51 -8.37 -0.42
C LEU A 5 -10.45 -8.39 0.67
N VAL A 6 -10.66 -9.18 1.74
CA VAL A 6 -9.65 -9.33 2.81
C VAL A 6 -8.34 -9.89 2.25
N LYS A 7 -8.42 -10.99 1.49
CA LYS A 7 -7.24 -11.62 0.86
C LYS A 7 -6.56 -10.69 -0.14
N TRP A 8 -7.34 -9.94 -0.90
CA TRP A 8 -6.78 -8.95 -1.83
C TRP A 8 -6.06 -7.83 -1.10
N THR A 9 -6.65 -7.28 -0.02
CA THR A 9 -6.01 -6.23 0.78
C THR A 9 -4.72 -6.72 1.43
N GLU A 10 -4.70 -7.95 1.97
CA GLU A 10 -3.49 -8.58 2.48
C GLU A 10 -2.42 -8.73 1.40
N SER A 11 -2.78 -9.27 0.23
CA SER A 11 -1.87 -9.38 -0.91
C SER A 11 -1.36 -8.03 -1.41
N PHE A 12 -2.17 -6.97 -1.28
CA PHE A 12 -1.80 -5.63 -1.71
C PHE A 12 -0.83 -4.94 -0.74
N LEU A 13 -0.88 -5.28 0.55
CA LEU A 13 -0.09 -4.60 1.60
C LEU A 13 1.17 -5.38 2.01
N SER A 14 1.16 -6.70 1.89
CA SER A 14 2.21 -7.60 2.38
C SER A 14 3.27 -7.93 1.33
N ASN A 15 4.49 -8.23 1.77
CA ASN A 15 5.61 -8.73 0.95
C ASN A 15 5.85 -7.93 -0.34
N ARG A 16 5.76 -6.60 -0.24
CA ARG A 16 5.94 -5.70 -1.38
C ARG A 16 7.41 -5.45 -1.64
N GLU A 17 7.74 -5.34 -2.92
CA GLU A 17 9.01 -4.80 -3.37
C GLU A 17 8.76 -3.62 -4.31
N VAL A 18 9.62 -2.61 -4.27
CA VAL A 18 9.57 -1.46 -5.17
C VAL A 18 10.94 -1.16 -5.75
N ALA A 19 10.95 -0.64 -6.96
CA ALA A 19 12.12 0.00 -7.55
C ALA A 19 11.81 1.48 -7.78
N ILE A 20 12.84 2.32 -7.63
CA ILE A 20 12.73 3.73 -7.97
C ILE A 20 13.15 3.90 -9.42
N TYR A 21 12.34 4.63 -10.20
CA TYR A 21 12.68 5.06 -11.54
C TYR A 21 12.89 6.56 -11.54
N LEU A 22 14.11 7.00 -11.84
CA LEU A 22 14.50 8.41 -11.84
C LEU A 22 15.48 8.67 -12.98
N ASP A 23 15.26 9.74 -13.74
CA ASP A 23 16.12 10.18 -14.84
C ASP A 23 16.49 9.08 -15.85
N GLY A 24 15.51 8.25 -16.20
CA GLY A 24 15.71 7.16 -17.16
C GLY A 24 16.33 5.89 -16.56
N VAL A 25 16.78 5.93 -15.31
CA VAL A 25 17.44 4.82 -14.62
C VAL A 25 16.46 4.13 -13.68
N ARG A 26 16.35 2.80 -13.82
CA ARG A 26 15.61 1.94 -12.90
C ARG A 26 16.57 1.37 -11.87
N GLY A 27 16.29 1.61 -10.59
CA GLY A 27 16.99 0.97 -9.48
C GLY A 27 16.58 -0.50 -9.29
N GLU A 28 17.26 -1.17 -8.37
CA GLU A 28 16.93 -2.53 -7.97
C GLU A 28 15.61 -2.59 -7.20
N MET A 29 14.93 -3.75 -7.28
CA MET A 29 13.78 -4.03 -6.43
C MET A 29 14.26 -4.17 -4.98
N LYS A 30 13.60 -3.46 -4.07
CA LYS A 30 13.87 -3.53 -2.63
C LYS A 30 12.59 -3.77 -1.85
N PRO A 31 12.64 -4.58 -0.77
CA PRO A 31 11.48 -4.82 0.07
C PRO A 31 11.02 -3.52 0.75
N VAL A 32 9.70 -3.36 0.86
CA VAL A 32 9.05 -2.23 1.56
C VAL A 32 8.21 -2.78 2.70
N THR A 33 8.58 -2.40 3.92
CA THR A 33 7.94 -2.87 5.15
C THR A 33 7.05 -1.81 5.80
N ASN A 34 6.91 -0.63 5.18
CA ASN A 34 6.19 0.51 5.74
C ASN A 34 5.18 1.11 4.77
N GLY A 35 4.18 1.78 5.35
CA GLY A 35 3.19 2.58 4.62
C GLY A 35 2.37 1.81 3.59
N ILE A 36 1.76 2.54 2.66
CA ILE A 36 0.97 2.01 1.54
C ILE A 36 1.52 2.57 0.22
N LEU A 37 1.26 1.87 -0.91
CA LEU A 37 1.79 2.26 -2.21
C LEU A 37 1.23 3.63 -2.66
N GLN A 38 2.08 4.64 -2.69
CA GLN A 38 1.68 5.97 -3.15
C GLN A 38 1.39 5.96 -4.66
N GLY A 39 0.34 6.67 -5.07
CA GLY A 39 -0.13 6.71 -6.47
C GLY A 39 -1.11 5.61 -6.86
N SER A 40 -1.37 4.61 -5.99
CA SER A 40 -2.45 3.65 -6.24
C SER A 40 -3.82 4.27 -5.93
N PRO A 41 -4.84 4.10 -6.80
CA PRO A 41 -6.21 4.57 -6.56
C PRO A 41 -6.86 4.00 -5.29
N THR A 42 -6.43 2.81 -4.85
CA THR A 42 -6.99 2.14 -3.67
C THR A 42 -6.32 2.56 -2.37
N SER A 43 -5.21 3.29 -2.43
CA SER A 43 -4.44 3.61 -1.23
C SER A 43 -5.08 4.67 -0.34
N PRO A 44 -5.71 5.74 -0.86
CA PRO A 44 -6.39 6.73 -0.03
C PRO A 44 -7.52 6.13 0.82
N ILE A 45 -8.33 5.22 0.26
CA ILE A 45 -9.43 4.59 1.01
C ILE A 45 -8.91 3.65 2.10
N LEU A 46 -7.85 2.87 1.82
CA LEU A 46 -7.23 2.00 2.82
C LEU A 46 -6.57 2.81 3.96
N ALA A 47 -5.94 3.94 3.63
CA ALA A 47 -5.41 4.88 4.61
C ALA A 47 -6.52 5.49 5.48
N ALA A 48 -7.65 5.91 4.88
CA ALA A 48 -8.80 6.42 5.62
C ALA A 48 -9.37 5.36 6.59
N PHE A 49 -9.49 4.10 6.17
CA PHE A 49 -9.91 3.01 7.06
C PHE A 49 -8.94 2.79 8.22
N TYR A 50 -7.63 2.85 7.96
CA TYR A 50 -6.61 2.72 9.00
C TYR A 50 -6.69 3.86 10.03
N SER A 51 -6.91 5.09 9.56
CA SER A 51 -6.98 6.28 10.41
C SER A 51 -8.35 6.53 11.06
N ALA A 52 -9.41 5.85 10.62
CA ALA A 52 -10.78 6.13 11.07
C ALA A 52 -10.92 6.09 12.61
N GLY A 53 -10.39 5.06 13.27
CA GLY A 53 -10.47 4.94 14.73
C GLY A 53 -9.59 5.92 15.51
N LEU A 54 -8.69 6.66 14.83
CA LEU A 54 -7.91 7.75 15.43
C LEU A 54 -8.64 9.09 15.32
N LEU A 55 -9.56 9.21 14.37
CA LEU A 55 -10.32 10.43 14.07
C LEU A 55 -11.63 10.53 14.87
N ASP A 56 -12.01 9.48 15.60
CA ASP A 56 -13.12 9.52 16.56
C ASP A 56 -12.74 10.47 17.72
N LEU A 57 -13.36 11.66 17.76
CA LEU A 57 -13.29 12.67 18.85
C LEU A 57 -14.16 12.26 20.05
#